data_AF-A0AAV0GAI0-F1
#
_entry.id   AF-A0AAV0GAI0-F1
#
_cell.length_a   1.000
_cell.length_b   1.000
_cell.length_c   1.000
_cell.angle_alpha   90.00
_cell.angle_beta   90.00
_cell.angle_gamma   90.00
#
_symmetry.space_group_name_H-M   'P 1'
#
loop_
_entity.id
_entity.type
_entity.pdbx_description
1 polymer ?
#
loop_
_entity_poly.entity_id
_entity_poly.type
_entity_poly.pdbx_seq_one_letter_code
_entity_poly.pdbx_strand_id
1 'polypeptide(L)'
;MASPGFTDVFAALAAVVNTKFPEVGDLLLRRIVLQLQRAYIRNDKPKLLAAVKFIAHLVNHQVVHELVALELLAVLLENPSDDSVEVAVGFVTECGSILQDLTPRGLDGIFERFRGILHEGEIDKRVQFLIEGLFAVRKSKFQGYPAVRPELDLVEQEDQLTHEISLQDTIKDEDALNIFKLDPNYLENEKKYEELKKAILGDESEEEGDFDAESVDEDEEDEVKDDEEQMKITDETETNLVNLRRTIYLTIMSSKDFEEAGHKLLKIKLEPGQEMELCIMLLECCSQERTYDRYYGLLGQRFCMINKIHQENFEKCFVQQYSMIHRLETNKLENVAKFFAHLLGTDALPWHVLAYIRLTEEDTTSSSRIFVKYLFQELSEHLGIRLLYERLNDPTMQESFDSIFPKDNPKNTRFAIKFFTSIGLGGITENLQEHLKIIMQQQQKPTAPASSNSSVSSSSSSSSEEEDTSRRRRRR
;
A
#
# COMPACT_ATOMS: atom_id res chain seq x y z
N MET A 1 -28.45 19.18 -7.58
CA MET A 1 -28.40 20.16 -6.46
C MET A 1 -28.84 19.59 -5.11
N ALA A 2 -29.35 18.36 -5.01
CA ALA A 2 -29.78 17.78 -3.73
C ALA A 2 -28.60 17.44 -2.78
N SER A 3 -27.38 17.30 -3.33
CA SER A 3 -26.17 16.90 -2.59
C SER A 3 -24.95 17.79 -2.91
N PRO A 4 -24.90 19.05 -2.42
CA PRO A 4 -23.78 19.97 -2.69
C PRO A 4 -22.42 19.53 -2.11
N GLY A 5 -22.40 18.50 -1.26
CA GLY A 5 -21.19 17.92 -0.68
C GLY A 5 -20.31 17.19 -1.70
N PHE A 6 -20.90 16.62 -2.76
CA PHE A 6 -20.21 15.83 -3.78
C PHE A 6 -20.02 16.59 -5.11
N THR A 7 -20.09 17.92 -5.05
CA THR A 7 -20.09 18.77 -6.26
C THR A 7 -18.77 18.69 -7.02
N ASP A 8 -17.67 18.53 -6.31
CA ASP A 8 -16.34 18.24 -6.83
C ASP A 8 -16.30 16.92 -7.62
N VAL A 9 -16.88 15.85 -7.06
CA VAL A 9 -16.96 14.54 -7.74
C VAL A 9 -17.83 14.61 -9.00
N PHE A 10 -18.98 15.29 -8.93
CA PHE A 10 -19.83 15.48 -10.11
C PHE A 10 -19.16 16.31 -11.20
N ALA A 11 -18.34 17.29 -10.83
CA ALA A 11 -17.59 18.10 -11.80
C ALA A 11 -16.47 17.29 -12.46
N ALA A 12 -15.78 16.43 -11.72
CA ALA A 12 -14.81 15.50 -12.27
C ALA A 12 -15.44 14.53 -13.27
N LEU A 13 -16.59 13.93 -12.92
CA LEU A 13 -17.35 13.09 -13.84
C LEU A 13 -17.78 13.87 -15.09
N ALA A 14 -18.29 15.09 -14.93
CA ALA A 14 -18.66 15.93 -16.06
C ALA A 14 -17.46 16.26 -16.95
N ALA A 15 -16.27 16.46 -16.38
CA ALA A 15 -15.04 16.68 -17.13
C ALA A 15 -14.65 15.45 -17.97
N VAL A 16 -14.71 14.24 -17.39
CA VAL A 16 -14.45 12.99 -18.12
C VAL A 16 -15.45 12.80 -19.25
N VAL A 17 -16.75 12.99 -19.00
CA VAL A 17 -17.78 12.90 -20.04
C VAL A 17 -17.57 13.95 -21.13
N ASN A 18 -17.15 15.16 -20.76
CA ASN A 18 -16.95 16.27 -21.70
C ASN A 18 -15.80 16.02 -22.70
N THR A 19 -14.78 15.24 -22.35
CA THR A 19 -13.71 14.91 -23.30
C THR A 19 -14.21 14.03 -24.45
N LYS A 20 -15.14 13.12 -24.16
CA LYS A 20 -15.72 12.19 -25.15
C LYS A 20 -16.97 12.73 -25.82
N PHE A 21 -17.79 13.47 -25.08
CA PHE A 21 -19.07 14.04 -25.50
C PHE A 21 -19.16 15.54 -25.16
N PRO A 22 -18.50 16.41 -25.95
CA PRO A 22 -18.47 17.85 -25.65
C PRO A 22 -19.86 18.49 -25.68
N GLU A 23 -20.77 17.96 -26.50
CA GLU A 23 -22.17 18.42 -26.60
C GLU A 23 -22.93 18.19 -25.28
N VAL A 24 -22.60 17.13 -24.53
CA VAL A 24 -23.20 16.85 -23.22
C VAL A 24 -22.69 17.86 -22.19
N GLY A 25 -21.40 18.19 -22.24
CA GLY A 25 -20.81 19.24 -21.39
C GLY A 25 -21.42 20.61 -21.65
N ASP A 26 -21.56 21.02 -22.92
CA ASP A 26 -22.22 22.27 -23.31
C ASP A 26 -23.69 22.31 -22.85
N LEU A 27 -24.45 21.25 -23.09
CA LEU A 27 -25.84 21.15 -22.63
C LEU A 27 -25.97 21.26 -21.10
N LEU A 28 -25.08 20.59 -20.37
CA LEU A 28 -25.02 20.66 -18.91
C LEU A 28 -24.74 22.09 -18.44
N LEU A 29 -23.75 22.77 -19.04
CA LEU A 29 -23.39 24.15 -18.71
C LEU A 29 -24.55 25.12 -18.96
N ARG A 30 -25.18 25.03 -20.13
CA ARG A 30 -26.38 25.80 -20.51
C ARG A 30 -27.50 25.67 -19.47
N ARG A 31 -27.80 24.45 -19.06
CA ARG A 31 -28.84 24.17 -18.05
C ARG A 31 -28.49 24.74 -16.69
N ILE A 32 -27.24 24.65 -16.26
CA ILE A 32 -26.78 25.22 -14.98
C ILE A 32 -26.83 26.74 -14.98
N VAL A 33 -26.40 27.38 -16.06
CA VAL A 33 -26.45 28.85 -16.20
C VAL A 33 -27.90 29.34 -16.17
N LEU A 34 -28.81 28.67 -16.88
CA LEU A 34 -30.25 28.97 -16.78
C LEU A 34 -30.80 28.78 -15.37
N GLN A 35 -30.37 27.72 -14.67
CA GLN A 35 -30.78 27.47 -13.29
C GLN A 35 -30.24 28.56 -12.35
N LEU A 36 -29.01 29.02 -12.56
CA LEU A 36 -28.39 30.12 -11.84
C LEU A 36 -29.16 31.43 -12.07
N GLN A 37 -29.44 31.81 -13.32
CA GLN A 37 -30.21 33.00 -13.65
C GLN A 37 -31.61 32.96 -13.00
N ARG A 38 -32.30 31.82 -13.10
CA ARG A 38 -33.62 31.62 -12.48
C ARG A 38 -33.55 31.72 -10.95
N ALA A 39 -32.50 31.17 -10.32
CA ALA A 39 -32.31 31.23 -8.87
C ALA A 39 -31.98 32.66 -8.40
N TYR A 40 -31.15 33.38 -9.15
CA TYR A 40 -30.80 34.78 -8.89
C TYR A 40 -32.03 35.69 -8.97
N ILE A 41 -32.81 35.62 -10.07
CA ILE A 41 -34.03 36.43 -10.24
C ILE A 41 -35.08 36.12 -9.16
N ARG A 42 -35.15 34.87 -8.69
CA ARG A 42 -36.11 34.44 -7.64
C ARG A 42 -35.59 34.64 -6.22
N ASN A 43 -34.36 35.13 -6.03
CA ASN A 43 -33.68 35.21 -4.74
C ASN A 43 -33.70 33.87 -3.95
N ASP A 44 -33.55 32.74 -4.65
CA ASP A 44 -33.49 31.40 -4.04
C ASP A 44 -32.04 31.06 -3.66
N LYS A 45 -31.63 31.52 -2.47
CA LYS A 45 -30.25 31.41 -1.98
C LYS A 45 -29.70 29.97 -1.96
N PRO A 46 -30.39 28.94 -1.43
CA PRO A 46 -29.86 27.58 -1.43
C PRO A 46 -29.58 27.04 -2.84
N LYS A 47 -30.46 27.32 -3.80
CA LYS A 47 -30.24 26.90 -5.20
C LYS A 47 -29.14 27.71 -5.87
N LEU A 48 -29.05 29.00 -5.58
CA LEU A 48 -27.99 29.86 -6.09
C LEU A 48 -26.62 29.36 -5.61
N LEU A 49 -26.47 29.10 -4.30
CA LEU A 49 -25.23 28.55 -3.72
C LEU A 49 -24.83 27.22 -4.38
N ALA A 50 -25.78 26.31 -4.57
CA ALA A 50 -25.49 25.03 -5.21
C ALA A 50 -25.10 25.18 -6.70
N ALA A 51 -25.74 26.10 -7.44
CA ALA A 51 -25.39 26.39 -8.84
C ALA A 51 -24.00 26.99 -8.98
N VAL A 52 -23.74 28.00 -8.17
CA VAL A 52 -22.47 28.74 -8.12
C VAL A 52 -21.34 27.81 -7.73
N LYS A 53 -21.53 26.95 -6.72
CA LYS A 53 -20.55 25.93 -6.34
C LYS A 53 -20.25 24.95 -7.47
N PHE A 54 -21.26 24.53 -8.22
CA PHE A 54 -21.04 23.61 -9.34
C PHE A 54 -20.27 24.26 -10.48
N ILE A 55 -20.60 25.51 -10.82
CA ILE A 55 -19.82 26.30 -11.79
C ILE A 55 -18.38 26.46 -11.31
N ALA A 56 -18.14 26.69 -10.02
CA ALA A 56 -16.78 26.84 -9.48
C ALA A 56 -15.93 25.60 -9.77
N HIS A 57 -16.46 24.41 -9.51
CA HIS A 57 -15.73 23.17 -9.79
C HIS A 57 -15.62 22.87 -11.29
N LEU A 58 -16.61 23.24 -12.12
CA LEU A 58 -16.49 23.11 -13.58
C LEU A 58 -15.40 24.04 -14.16
N VAL A 59 -15.21 25.23 -13.59
CA VAL A 59 -14.09 26.13 -13.92
C VAL A 59 -12.77 25.54 -13.44
N ASN A 60 -12.72 24.92 -12.26
CA ASN A 60 -11.52 24.25 -11.76
C ASN A 60 -11.06 23.12 -12.67
N HIS A 61 -12.00 22.32 -13.19
CA HIS A 61 -11.73 21.26 -14.17
C HIS A 61 -11.59 21.75 -15.62
N GLN A 62 -11.62 23.06 -15.86
CA GLN A 62 -11.53 23.68 -17.19
C GLN A 62 -12.58 23.15 -18.19
N VAL A 63 -13.75 22.74 -17.71
CA VAL A 63 -14.91 22.47 -18.58
C VAL A 63 -15.51 23.80 -19.06
N VAL A 64 -15.38 24.85 -18.25
CA VAL A 64 -15.93 26.18 -18.49
C VAL A 64 -14.80 27.20 -18.50
N HIS A 65 -14.80 28.09 -19.48
CA HIS A 65 -13.85 29.18 -19.53
C HIS A 65 -14.01 30.11 -18.30
N GLU A 66 -12.89 30.54 -17.71
CA GLU A 66 -12.83 31.40 -16.53
C GLU A 66 -13.51 32.77 -16.70
N LEU A 67 -13.81 33.21 -17.92
CA LEU A 67 -14.60 34.42 -18.18
C LEU A 67 -15.98 34.35 -17.52
N VAL A 68 -16.61 33.17 -17.50
CA VAL A 68 -17.92 32.98 -16.85
C VAL A 68 -17.84 33.24 -15.36
N ALA A 69 -16.74 32.84 -14.72
CA ALA A 69 -16.50 33.10 -13.31
C ALA A 69 -16.37 34.60 -13.02
N LEU A 70 -15.67 35.35 -13.88
CA LEU A 70 -15.52 36.80 -13.76
C LEU A 70 -16.85 37.54 -14.00
N GLU A 71 -17.62 37.15 -15.02
CA GLU A 71 -18.95 37.70 -15.28
C GLU A 71 -19.90 37.46 -14.10
N LEU A 72 -19.90 36.24 -13.55
CA LEU A 72 -20.74 35.88 -12.41
C LEU A 72 -20.41 36.73 -11.19
N LEU A 73 -19.13 36.91 -10.88
CA LEU A 73 -18.69 37.75 -9.77
C LEU A 73 -19.00 39.22 -10.00
N ALA A 74 -18.91 39.71 -11.24
CA ALA A 74 -19.33 41.07 -11.57
C ALA A 74 -20.83 41.27 -11.30
N VAL A 75 -21.69 40.33 -11.70
CA VAL A 75 -23.14 40.39 -11.45
C VAL A 75 -23.47 40.32 -9.96
N LEU A 76 -22.82 39.44 -9.20
CA LEU A 76 -23.08 39.29 -7.76
C LEU A 76 -22.60 40.51 -6.94
N LEU A 77 -21.55 41.20 -7.38
CA LEU A 77 -20.93 42.32 -6.69
C LEU A 77 -21.34 43.70 -7.25
N GLU A 78 -22.16 43.77 -8.30
CA GLU A 78 -22.63 45.05 -8.87
C GLU A 78 -23.52 45.81 -7.88
N ASN A 79 -24.46 45.10 -7.24
CA ASN A 79 -25.29 45.61 -6.15
C ASN A 79 -25.08 44.71 -4.92
N PRO A 80 -24.11 45.02 -4.05
CA PRO A 80 -23.73 44.14 -2.94
C PRO A 80 -24.85 44.08 -1.90
N SER A 81 -25.42 42.89 -1.73
CA SER A 81 -26.33 42.54 -0.63
C SER A 81 -25.65 41.52 0.26
N ASP A 82 -26.09 41.36 1.51
CA ASP A 82 -25.48 40.38 2.43
C ASP A 82 -25.47 38.97 1.83
N ASP A 83 -26.55 38.59 1.13
CA ASP A 83 -26.66 37.29 0.47
C ASP A 83 -25.79 37.16 -0.79
N SER A 84 -25.77 38.18 -1.65
CA SER A 84 -24.96 38.13 -2.88
C SER A 84 -23.46 38.13 -2.59
N VAL A 85 -23.04 38.86 -1.56
CA VAL A 85 -21.64 38.88 -1.11
C VAL A 85 -21.26 37.55 -0.45
N GLU A 86 -22.13 36.94 0.38
CA GLU A 86 -21.86 35.61 0.94
C GLU A 86 -21.70 34.55 -0.16
N VAL A 87 -22.55 34.58 -1.18
CA VAL A 87 -22.45 33.69 -2.36
C VAL A 87 -21.14 33.95 -3.12
N ALA A 88 -20.78 35.21 -3.36
CA ALA A 88 -19.56 35.58 -4.06
C ALA A 88 -18.30 35.15 -3.30
N VAL A 89 -18.28 35.31 -1.97
CA VAL A 89 -17.17 34.83 -1.13
C VAL A 89 -17.03 33.31 -1.25
N GLY A 90 -18.14 32.57 -1.13
CA GLY A 90 -18.14 31.11 -1.28
C GLY A 90 -17.67 30.64 -2.67
N PHE A 91 -18.03 31.38 -3.72
CA PHE A 91 -17.56 31.08 -5.08
C PHE A 91 -16.05 31.24 -5.20
N VAL A 92 -15.50 32.39 -4.76
CA VAL A 92 -14.05 32.66 -4.83
C VAL A 92 -13.27 31.74 -3.91
N THR A 93 -13.82 31.26 -2.79
CA THR A 93 -13.12 30.25 -1.99
C THR A 93 -12.90 28.94 -2.75
N GLU A 94 -13.86 28.53 -3.59
CA GLU A 94 -13.81 27.23 -4.30
C GLU A 94 -12.98 27.29 -5.60
N CYS A 95 -13.10 28.38 -6.39
CA CYS A 95 -12.36 28.53 -7.66
C CYS A 95 -11.25 29.59 -7.64
N GLY A 96 -10.95 30.20 -6.50
CA GLY A 96 -9.96 31.26 -6.43
C GLY A 96 -8.53 30.80 -6.73
N SER A 97 -8.20 29.54 -6.45
CA SER A 97 -6.90 28.95 -6.79
C SER A 97 -6.68 28.92 -8.31
N ILE A 98 -7.64 28.38 -9.08
CA ILE A 98 -7.49 28.30 -10.55
C ILE A 98 -7.52 29.69 -11.20
N LEU A 99 -8.35 30.61 -10.68
CA LEU A 99 -8.40 31.99 -11.17
C LEU A 99 -7.09 32.75 -10.89
N GLN A 100 -6.40 32.43 -9.80
CA GLN A 100 -5.11 33.02 -9.49
C GLN A 100 -4.04 32.61 -10.52
N ASP A 101 -4.12 31.39 -11.04
CA ASP A 101 -3.17 30.85 -12.01
C ASP A 101 -3.51 31.28 -13.45
N LEU A 102 -4.78 31.23 -13.85
CA LEU A 102 -5.23 31.58 -15.21
C LEU A 102 -5.39 33.09 -15.44
N THR A 103 -6.08 33.80 -14.53
CA THR A 103 -6.45 35.21 -14.70
C THR A 103 -6.17 36.06 -13.45
N PRO A 104 -4.89 36.23 -13.05
CA PRO A 104 -4.52 36.94 -11.84
C PRO A 104 -5.03 38.40 -11.80
N ARG A 105 -5.07 39.08 -12.95
CA ARG A 105 -5.60 40.45 -13.07
C ARG A 105 -7.11 40.51 -12.86
N GLY A 106 -7.86 39.51 -13.32
CA GLY A 106 -9.30 39.42 -13.11
C GLY A 106 -9.60 39.23 -11.62
N LEU A 107 -8.88 38.30 -10.99
CA LEU A 107 -8.97 38.05 -9.55
C LEU A 107 -8.59 39.30 -8.73
N ASP A 108 -7.53 40.01 -9.11
CA ASP A 108 -7.15 41.28 -8.47
C ASP A 108 -8.29 42.29 -8.47
N GLY A 109 -8.94 42.49 -9.62
CA GLY A 109 -10.10 43.38 -9.74
C GLY A 109 -11.27 42.98 -8.83
N ILE A 110 -11.53 41.68 -8.69
CA ILE A 110 -12.58 41.17 -7.78
C ILE A 110 -12.24 41.49 -6.31
N PHE A 111 -10.99 41.29 -5.89
CA PHE A 111 -10.57 41.62 -4.52
C PHE A 111 -10.55 43.13 -4.25
N GLU A 112 -10.30 43.96 -5.26
CA GLU A 112 -10.50 45.41 -5.13
C GLU A 112 -11.97 45.76 -4.89
N ARG A 113 -12.91 45.08 -5.56
CA ARG A 113 -14.35 45.24 -5.29
C ARG A 113 -14.73 44.82 -3.87
N PHE A 114 -14.26 43.67 -3.40
CA PHE A 114 -14.49 43.26 -2.00
C PHE A 114 -13.92 44.26 -0.99
N ARG A 115 -12.76 44.85 -1.28
CA ARG A 115 -12.18 45.92 -0.43
C ARG A 115 -13.05 47.17 -0.42
N GLY A 116 -13.59 47.57 -1.57
CA GLY A 116 -14.54 48.68 -1.69
C GLY A 116 -15.75 48.49 -0.79
N ILE A 117 -16.39 47.32 -0.88
CA ILE A 117 -17.57 46.96 -0.07
C ILE A 117 -17.24 47.00 1.44
N LEU A 118 -16.06 46.50 1.84
CA LEU A 118 -15.62 46.52 3.23
C LEU A 118 -15.40 47.96 3.77
N HIS A 119 -14.94 48.88 2.92
CA HIS A 119 -14.73 50.28 3.30
C HIS A 119 -16.02 51.11 3.32
N GLU A 120 -16.98 50.81 2.44
CA GLU A 120 -18.29 51.48 2.41
C GLU A 120 -19.10 51.16 3.68
N GLY A 121 -18.95 49.94 4.22
CA GLY A 121 -19.48 49.57 5.53
C GLY A 121 -21.00 49.42 5.60
N GLU A 122 -21.67 49.32 4.45
CA GLU A 122 -23.14 49.16 4.34
C GLU A 122 -23.61 47.72 4.60
N ILE A 123 -22.69 46.75 4.61
CA ILE A 123 -22.95 45.31 4.82
C ILE A 123 -22.86 44.90 6.29
N ASP A 124 -23.58 43.83 6.67
CA ASP A 124 -23.57 43.31 8.04
C ASP A 124 -22.18 42.80 8.48
N LYS A 125 -21.92 42.87 9.79
CA LYS A 125 -20.65 42.44 10.41
C LYS A 125 -20.28 41.01 10.05
N ARG A 126 -21.27 40.10 9.93
CA ARG A 126 -21.02 38.73 9.50
C ARG A 126 -20.34 38.68 8.13
N VAL A 127 -20.85 39.46 7.17
CA VAL A 127 -20.34 39.50 5.79
C VAL A 127 -18.97 40.14 5.74
N GLN A 128 -18.72 41.16 6.56
CA GLN A 128 -17.39 41.76 6.74
C GLN A 128 -16.37 40.71 7.18
N PHE A 129 -16.70 39.87 8.19
CA PHE A 129 -15.84 38.76 8.62
C PHE A 129 -15.60 37.72 7.51
N LEU A 130 -16.61 37.43 6.67
CA LEU A 130 -16.43 36.51 5.54
C LEU A 130 -15.44 37.08 4.51
N ILE A 131 -15.53 38.37 4.20
CA ILE A 131 -14.58 39.05 3.32
C ILE A 131 -13.17 39.01 3.92
N GLU A 132 -13.01 39.35 5.21
CA GLU A 132 -11.71 39.28 5.89
C GLU A 132 -11.12 37.85 5.87
N GLY A 133 -11.96 36.84 6.09
CA GLY A 133 -11.59 35.44 5.96
C GLY A 133 -11.09 35.10 4.55
N LEU A 134 -11.77 35.58 3.50
CA LEU A 134 -11.34 35.40 2.12
C LEU A 134 -9.98 36.06 1.83
N PHE A 135 -9.70 37.25 2.38
CA PHE A 135 -8.38 37.88 2.29
C PHE A 135 -7.28 37.04 2.96
N ALA A 136 -7.59 36.37 4.08
CA ALA A 136 -6.67 35.45 4.73
C ALA A 136 -6.40 34.22 3.84
N VAL A 137 -7.44 33.62 3.25
CA VAL A 137 -7.31 32.49 2.31
C VAL A 137 -6.45 32.89 1.10
N ARG A 138 -6.64 34.09 0.54
CA ARG A 138 -5.79 34.60 -0.54
C ARG A 138 -4.33 34.78 -0.11
N LYS A 139 -4.09 35.28 1.11
CA LYS A 139 -2.73 35.47 1.65
C LYS A 139 -2.00 34.14 1.83
N SER A 140 -2.71 33.07 2.18
CA SER A 140 -2.20 31.70 2.20
C SER A 140 -2.23 31.01 0.83
N LYS A 141 -2.45 31.76 -0.27
CA LYS A 141 -2.52 31.22 -1.64
C LYS A 141 -3.51 30.05 -1.79
N PHE A 142 -4.70 30.21 -1.21
CA PHE A 142 -5.77 29.20 -1.24
C PHE A 142 -5.39 27.83 -0.66
N GLN A 143 -4.40 27.79 0.25
CA GLN A 143 -4.07 26.57 0.97
C GLN A 143 -5.30 26.02 1.73
N GLY A 144 -5.66 24.76 1.42
CA GLY A 144 -6.88 24.10 1.92
C GLY A 144 -8.03 24.06 0.91
N TYR A 145 -7.96 24.86 -0.15
CA TYR A 145 -8.91 24.89 -1.27
C TYR A 145 -8.17 24.72 -2.60
N PRO A 146 -7.58 23.53 -2.86
CA PRO A 146 -6.97 23.26 -4.16
C PRO A 146 -8.03 23.30 -5.26
N ALA A 147 -7.65 23.76 -6.46
CA ALA A 147 -8.57 23.82 -7.60
C ALA A 147 -9.20 22.44 -7.89
N VAL A 148 -8.36 21.44 -8.13
CA VAL A 148 -8.76 20.05 -8.31
C VAL A 148 -8.03 19.21 -7.26
N ARG A 149 -8.74 18.28 -6.62
CA ARG A 149 -8.10 17.31 -5.72
C ARG A 149 -7.30 16.32 -6.55
N PRO A 150 -6.13 15.86 -6.09
CA PRO A 150 -5.30 14.91 -6.86
C PRO A 150 -6.06 13.66 -7.32
N GLU A 151 -6.98 13.15 -6.50
CA GLU A 151 -7.81 11.97 -6.82
C GLU A 151 -8.87 12.22 -7.91
N LEU A 152 -9.20 13.48 -8.19
CA LEU A 152 -10.23 13.89 -9.15
C LEU A 152 -9.63 14.46 -10.44
N ASP A 153 -8.30 14.52 -10.55
CA ASP A 153 -7.59 15.00 -11.74
C ASP A 153 -7.45 13.86 -12.76
N LEU A 154 -8.59 13.48 -13.37
CA LEU A 154 -8.72 12.31 -14.24
C LEU A 154 -8.51 12.62 -15.73
N VAL A 155 -8.41 13.90 -16.09
CA VAL A 155 -8.37 14.34 -17.49
C VAL A 155 -7.08 15.11 -17.75
N GLU A 156 -6.26 14.60 -18.65
CA GLU A 156 -5.03 15.27 -19.08
C GLU A 156 -5.32 16.65 -19.71
N GLN A 157 -4.45 17.62 -19.47
CA GLN A 157 -4.65 19.01 -19.92
C GLN A 157 -4.82 19.15 -21.45
N GLU A 158 -4.22 18.26 -22.23
CA GLU A 158 -4.31 18.29 -23.70
C GLU A 158 -5.69 17.85 -24.22
N ASP A 159 -6.40 17.02 -23.45
CA ASP A 159 -7.72 16.50 -23.78
C ASP A 159 -8.87 17.35 -23.19
N GLN A 160 -8.55 18.39 -22.41
CA GLN A 160 -9.54 19.28 -21.83
C GLN A 160 -10.20 20.15 -22.91
N LEU A 161 -11.53 20.16 -22.91
CA LEU A 161 -12.34 20.96 -23.83
C LEU A 161 -13.10 22.02 -23.05
N THR A 162 -12.68 23.27 -23.20
CA THR A 162 -13.28 24.43 -22.54
C THR A 162 -14.44 24.99 -23.35
N HIS A 163 -15.59 25.21 -22.70
CA HIS A 163 -16.74 25.86 -23.31
C HIS A 163 -16.79 27.35 -22.96
N GLU A 164 -17.01 28.19 -23.97
CA GLU A 164 -17.25 29.62 -23.83
C GLU A 164 -18.75 29.92 -23.91
N ILE A 165 -19.35 30.36 -22.80
CA ILE A 165 -20.76 30.77 -22.74
C ILE A 165 -20.86 32.06 -21.92
N SER A 166 -21.55 33.08 -22.41
CA SER A 166 -21.81 34.27 -21.59
C SER A 166 -23.08 34.11 -20.76
N LEU A 167 -23.08 34.70 -19.56
CA LEU A 167 -24.28 34.77 -18.71
C LEU A 167 -25.40 35.61 -19.33
N GLN A 168 -25.14 36.37 -20.40
CA GLN A 168 -26.13 37.24 -21.06
C GLN A 168 -26.78 36.59 -22.29
N ASP A 169 -26.29 35.42 -22.72
CA ASP A 169 -26.75 34.78 -23.94
C ASP A 169 -28.16 34.19 -23.79
N THR A 170 -28.89 34.12 -24.90
CA THR A 170 -30.19 33.44 -24.95
C THR A 170 -29.99 31.93 -25.02
N ILE A 171 -29.96 31.29 -23.86
CA ILE A 171 -29.70 29.86 -23.72
C ILE A 171 -30.99 29.04 -23.93
N LYS A 172 -30.90 27.97 -24.72
CA LYS A 172 -31.96 26.97 -24.88
C LYS A 172 -31.72 25.82 -23.89
N ASP A 173 -32.75 25.43 -23.14
CA ASP A 173 -32.69 24.36 -22.14
C ASP A 173 -32.77 22.94 -22.73
N GLU A 174 -33.36 22.83 -23.93
CA GLU A 174 -33.56 21.56 -24.64
C GLU A 174 -34.22 20.49 -23.76
N ASP A 175 -35.18 20.90 -22.92
CA ASP A 175 -35.92 20.01 -22.01
C ASP A 175 -36.66 18.88 -22.75
N ALA A 176 -36.93 19.11 -24.03
CA ALA A 176 -37.52 18.15 -24.95
C ALA A 176 -36.71 16.84 -25.12
N LEU A 177 -35.42 16.84 -24.76
CA LEU A 177 -34.55 15.65 -24.75
C LEU A 177 -34.81 14.73 -23.54
N ASN A 178 -35.38 15.26 -22.45
CA ASN A 178 -35.67 14.48 -21.25
C ASN A 178 -36.96 13.64 -21.38
N ILE A 179 -37.69 13.78 -22.50
CA ILE A 179 -38.97 13.11 -22.75
C ILE A 179 -38.76 12.07 -23.84
N PHE A 180 -39.08 10.82 -23.55
CA PHE A 180 -38.99 9.74 -24.51
C PHE A 180 -39.86 10.01 -25.74
N LYS A 181 -39.27 9.84 -26.92
CA LYS A 181 -39.93 10.00 -28.23
C LYS A 181 -39.51 8.86 -29.14
N LEU A 182 -40.42 8.49 -30.04
CA LEU A 182 -40.12 7.49 -31.05
C LEU A 182 -39.12 8.09 -32.05
N ASP A 183 -37.95 7.47 -32.15
CA ASP A 183 -36.93 7.79 -33.13
C ASP A 183 -37.13 6.93 -34.39
N PRO A 184 -37.46 7.53 -35.56
CA PRO A 184 -37.57 6.80 -36.82
C PRO A 184 -36.28 6.06 -37.21
N ASN A 185 -35.12 6.56 -36.78
CA ASN A 185 -33.79 6.02 -37.12
C ASN A 185 -33.12 5.30 -35.94
N TYR A 186 -33.91 4.82 -34.96
CA TYR A 186 -33.42 4.18 -33.75
C TYR A 186 -32.33 3.12 -34.03
N LEU A 187 -32.58 2.20 -34.97
CA LEU A 187 -31.64 1.12 -35.31
C LEU A 187 -30.31 1.62 -35.87
N GLU A 188 -30.29 2.77 -36.56
CA GLU A 188 -29.05 3.36 -37.08
C GLU A 188 -28.28 4.11 -35.99
N ASN A 189 -29.00 4.81 -35.11
CA ASN A 189 -28.40 5.58 -34.01
C ASN A 189 -27.84 4.65 -32.93
N GLU A 190 -28.53 3.55 -32.62
CA GLU A 190 -28.04 2.53 -31.68
C GLU A 190 -26.72 1.93 -32.16
N LYS A 191 -26.62 1.57 -33.45
CA LYS A 191 -25.38 1.06 -34.04
C LYS A 191 -24.23 2.05 -33.97
N LYS A 192 -24.49 3.33 -34.27
CA LYS A 192 -23.47 4.39 -34.14
C LYS A 192 -23.01 4.55 -32.70
N TYR A 193 -23.94 4.44 -31.74
CA TYR A 193 -23.61 4.50 -30.33
C TYR A 193 -22.78 3.29 -29.89
N GLU A 194 -23.12 2.08 -30.32
CA GLU A 194 -22.34 0.87 -30.06
C GLU A 194 -20.93 0.96 -30.67
N GLU A 195 -20.80 1.40 -31.93
CA GLU A 195 -19.50 1.62 -32.57
C GLU A 195 -18.65 2.64 -31.80
N LEU A 196 -19.27 3.73 -31.34
CA LEU A 196 -18.59 4.75 -30.55
C LEU A 196 -18.24 4.25 -29.14
N LYS A 197 -19.10 3.44 -28.51
CA LYS A 197 -18.82 2.79 -27.22
C LYS A 197 -17.59 1.88 -27.34
N LYS A 198 -17.53 1.03 -28.37
CA LYS A 198 -16.37 0.17 -28.64
C LYS A 198 -15.10 0.97 -28.91
N ALA A 199 -15.21 2.07 -29.66
CA ALA A 199 -14.07 2.94 -29.94
C ALA A 199 -13.51 3.64 -28.68
N ILE A 200 -14.34 3.89 -27.66
CA ILE A 200 -13.92 4.55 -26.41
C ILE A 200 -13.41 3.55 -25.37
N LEU A 201 -14.11 2.43 -25.19
CA LEU A 201 -13.87 1.47 -24.10
C LEU A 201 -13.03 0.25 -24.52
N GLY A 202 -12.88 0.00 -25.83
CA GLY A 202 -12.23 -1.22 -26.30
C GLY A 202 -13.16 -2.41 -26.56
N ASP A 203 -12.62 -3.44 -27.21
CA ASP A 203 -13.34 -4.68 -27.55
C ASP A 203 -13.46 -5.66 -26.37
N GLU A 204 -12.89 -5.35 -25.19
CA GLU A 204 -13.01 -6.16 -23.96
C GLU A 204 -14.43 -6.22 -23.37
N SER A 205 -15.39 -5.50 -23.98
CA SER A 205 -16.79 -5.44 -23.52
C SER A 205 -17.73 -6.49 -24.15
N GLU A 206 -17.22 -7.48 -24.88
CA GLU A 206 -18.02 -8.60 -25.44
C GLU A 206 -18.01 -9.90 -24.59
N GLU A 207 -17.42 -9.91 -23.39
CA GLU A 207 -17.57 -11.01 -22.40
C GLU A 207 -18.50 -10.65 -21.23
N GLU A 208 -19.66 -10.02 -21.48
CA GLU A 208 -20.78 -10.10 -20.55
C GLU A 208 -22.02 -10.67 -21.24
N GLY A 209 -22.05 -12.00 -21.28
CA GLY A 209 -23.25 -12.78 -21.56
C GLY A 209 -23.99 -13.13 -20.28
N ASP A 210 -25.24 -12.66 -20.21
CA ASP A 210 -26.36 -13.19 -19.43
C ASP A 210 -26.45 -12.80 -17.94
N PHE A 211 -27.19 -11.72 -17.68
CA PHE A 211 -27.78 -11.40 -16.39
C PHE A 211 -28.96 -12.35 -16.11
N ASP A 212 -28.72 -13.40 -15.32
CA ASP A 212 -29.78 -14.10 -14.60
C ASP A 212 -29.72 -13.73 -13.12
N ALA A 213 -30.83 -13.16 -12.65
CA ALA A 213 -30.98 -12.56 -11.34
C ALA A 213 -31.32 -13.59 -10.27
N GLU A 214 -30.49 -13.76 -9.22
CA GLU A 214 -30.96 -14.13 -7.86
C GLU A 214 -30.00 -13.67 -6.73
N SER A 215 -30.60 -12.92 -5.79
CA SER A 215 -30.31 -12.76 -4.35
C SER A 215 -29.01 -12.13 -3.82
N VAL A 216 -29.26 -11.09 -3.02
CA VAL A 216 -28.40 -10.29 -2.14
C VAL A 216 -27.84 -11.09 -0.96
N ASP A 217 -26.56 -10.88 -0.63
CA ASP A 217 -26.05 -10.77 0.75
C ASP A 217 -24.78 -9.89 0.76
N GLU A 218 -24.69 -9.01 1.78
CA GLU A 218 -23.76 -7.89 1.96
C GLU A 218 -22.40 -8.29 2.58
N ASP A 219 -21.40 -7.43 2.29
CA ASP A 219 -20.12 -7.17 3.00
C ASP A 219 -18.90 -8.10 2.78
N GLU A 220 -17.93 -7.68 1.96
CA GLU A 220 -16.65 -7.05 2.37
C GLU A 220 -15.74 -6.76 1.15
N GLU A 221 -14.93 -5.71 1.31
CA GLU A 221 -14.07 -5.03 0.34
C GLU A 221 -13.02 -5.95 -0.34
N ASP A 222 -12.86 -5.86 -1.66
CA ASP A 222 -11.56 -6.05 -2.33
C ASP A 222 -11.53 -5.42 -3.74
N GLU A 223 -10.36 -4.85 -4.03
CA GLU A 223 -10.00 -3.98 -5.15
C GLU A 223 -10.30 -4.56 -6.54
N VAL A 224 -11.16 -3.88 -7.31
CA VAL A 224 -11.26 -4.08 -8.75
C VAL A 224 -10.40 -3.01 -9.42
N LYS A 225 -9.25 -3.45 -9.96
CA LYS A 225 -8.44 -2.65 -10.88
C LYS A 225 -9.17 -2.59 -12.21
N ASP A 226 -9.70 -1.41 -12.54
CA ASP A 226 -10.19 -1.12 -13.88
C ASP A 226 -9.00 -0.99 -14.84
N ASP A 227 -8.95 -1.89 -15.82
CA ASP A 227 -8.09 -1.77 -16.99
C ASP A 227 -8.80 -0.91 -18.04
N GLU A 228 -8.36 0.35 -18.18
CA GLU A 228 -8.63 1.14 -19.37
C GLU A 228 -7.60 0.80 -20.46
N GLU A 229 -8.09 0.32 -21.61
CA GLU A 229 -7.39 0.23 -22.89
C GLU A 229 -7.04 1.62 -23.43
N GLN A 230 -6.10 2.31 -22.78
CA GLN A 230 -5.10 3.04 -23.56
C GLN A 230 -4.40 1.98 -24.44
N MET A 231 -3.75 2.36 -25.53
CA MET A 231 -2.56 1.58 -25.92
C MET A 231 -1.52 1.76 -24.80
N LYS A 232 -1.80 1.21 -23.62
CA LYS A 232 -0.86 0.84 -22.58
C LYS A 232 0.11 0.01 -23.38
N ILE A 233 1.24 0.61 -23.71
CA ILE A 233 2.44 -0.17 -23.96
C ILE A 233 2.60 -0.91 -22.64
N THR A 234 2.07 -2.12 -22.58
CA THR A 234 2.26 -3.04 -21.46
C THR A 234 3.76 -3.22 -21.42
N ASP A 235 4.39 -2.52 -20.49
CA ASP A 235 5.82 -2.56 -20.33
C ASP A 235 6.18 -3.93 -19.73
N GLU A 236 6.23 -4.95 -20.57
CA GLU A 236 6.73 -6.28 -20.22
C GLU A 236 8.24 -6.24 -19.91
N THR A 237 8.91 -5.09 -20.11
CA THR A 237 10.36 -4.97 -19.94
C THR A 237 10.79 -4.57 -18.54
N GLU A 238 9.84 -4.34 -17.61
CA GLU A 238 10.07 -3.98 -16.19
C GLU A 238 11.16 -2.90 -16.00
N THR A 239 11.31 -1.99 -16.96
CA THR A 239 12.49 -1.11 -17.03
C THR A 239 12.60 -0.15 -15.85
N ASN A 240 11.46 0.35 -15.38
CA ASN A 240 11.38 1.22 -14.20
C ASN A 240 11.84 0.50 -12.93
N LEU A 241 11.46 -0.77 -12.77
CA LEU A 241 11.86 -1.59 -11.62
C LEU A 241 13.36 -1.90 -11.68
N VAL A 242 13.89 -2.22 -12.86
CA VAL A 242 15.35 -2.42 -13.06
C VAL A 242 16.14 -1.14 -12.77
N ASN A 243 15.62 0.03 -13.19
CA ASN A 243 16.24 1.33 -12.91
C ASN A 243 16.22 1.66 -11.41
N LEU A 244 15.13 1.34 -10.72
CA LEU A 244 15.04 1.49 -9.27
C LEU A 244 16.05 0.56 -8.57
N ARG A 245 16.08 -0.73 -8.92
CA ARG A 245 17.05 -1.70 -8.39
C ARG A 245 18.48 -1.26 -8.59
N ARG A 246 18.82 -0.77 -9.79
CA ARG A 246 20.15 -0.20 -10.10
C ARG A 246 20.47 1.01 -9.23
N THR A 247 19.51 1.90 -9.02
CA THR A 247 19.68 3.10 -8.20
C THR A 247 19.94 2.75 -6.73
N ILE A 248 19.18 1.79 -6.18
CA ILE A 248 19.36 1.28 -4.81
C ILE A 248 20.73 0.61 -4.68
N TYR A 249 21.09 -0.28 -5.60
CA TYR A 249 22.39 -0.94 -5.64
C TYR A 249 23.56 0.05 -5.65
N LEU A 250 23.54 1.02 -6.57
CA LEU A 250 24.59 2.03 -6.67
C LEU A 250 24.67 2.91 -5.42
N THR A 251 23.53 3.19 -4.78
CA THR A 251 23.49 3.98 -3.54
C THR A 251 24.13 3.20 -2.37
N ILE A 252 23.84 1.91 -2.26
CA ILE A 252 24.44 1.03 -1.23
C ILE A 252 25.95 0.89 -1.46
N MET A 253 26.39 0.66 -2.69
CA MET A 253 27.80 0.42 -3.03
C MET A 253 28.67 1.68 -3.04
N SER A 254 28.08 2.86 -3.30
CA SER A 254 28.80 4.14 -3.31
C SER A 254 28.94 4.77 -1.92
N SER A 255 28.20 4.27 -0.94
CA SER A 255 28.20 4.78 0.43
C SER A 255 29.25 4.05 1.26
N LYS A 256 29.94 4.80 2.13
CA LYS A 256 31.00 4.22 2.97
C LYS A 256 30.44 3.64 4.27
N ASP A 257 29.51 4.37 4.89
CA ASP A 257 28.94 4.04 6.19
C ASP A 257 27.44 3.74 6.06
N PHE A 258 26.91 2.84 6.90
CA PHE A 258 25.50 2.45 6.86
C PHE A 258 24.54 3.61 7.16
N GLU A 259 24.98 4.61 7.95
CA GLU A 259 24.18 5.80 8.21
C GLU A 259 24.02 6.68 6.97
N GLU A 260 25.10 6.84 6.21
CA GLU A 260 25.11 7.59 4.96
C GLU A 260 24.22 6.90 3.92
N ALA A 261 24.37 5.59 3.77
CA ALA A 261 23.55 4.77 2.89
C ALA A 261 22.06 4.87 3.27
N GLY A 262 21.73 4.68 4.55
CA GLY A 262 20.36 4.79 5.04
C GLY A 262 19.74 6.16 4.76
N HIS A 263 20.47 7.25 5.00
CA HIS A 263 19.97 8.60 4.74
C HIS A 263 19.80 8.90 3.24
N LYS A 264 20.70 8.40 2.37
CA LYS A 264 20.55 8.54 0.92
C LYS A 264 19.35 7.73 0.39
N LEU A 265 19.18 6.50 0.86
CA LEU A 265 18.08 5.63 0.47
C LEU A 265 16.72 6.21 0.89
N LEU A 266 16.62 6.82 2.08
CA LEU A 266 15.38 7.49 2.53
C LEU A 266 15.03 8.76 1.73
N LYS A 267 15.99 9.34 1.01
CA LYS A 267 15.74 10.48 0.10
C LYS A 267 15.20 10.05 -1.25
N ILE A 268 15.34 8.78 -1.61
CA ILE A 268 14.71 8.23 -2.81
C ILE A 268 13.21 8.19 -2.52
N LYS A 269 12.42 8.88 -3.35
CA LYS A 269 10.97 8.83 -3.26
C LYS A 269 10.52 7.47 -3.79
N LEU A 270 10.17 6.56 -2.87
CA LEU A 270 9.60 5.26 -3.19
C LEU A 270 8.08 5.42 -3.33
N GLU A 271 7.51 4.82 -4.37
CA GLU A 271 6.06 4.71 -4.49
C GLU A 271 5.52 3.61 -3.55
N PRO A 272 4.24 3.67 -3.15
CA PRO A 272 3.62 2.62 -2.34
C PRO A 272 3.80 1.25 -3.02
N GLY A 273 4.34 0.27 -2.29
CA GLY A 273 4.66 -1.06 -2.82
C GLY A 273 6.11 -1.27 -3.26
N GLN A 274 6.85 -0.22 -3.64
CA GLN A 274 8.28 -0.33 -4.00
C GLN A 274 9.21 -0.51 -2.80
N GLU A 275 8.70 -0.33 -1.58
CA GLU A 275 9.46 -0.51 -0.34
C GLU A 275 9.93 -1.97 -0.14
N MET A 276 9.20 -2.93 -0.71
CA MET A 276 9.60 -4.34 -0.70
C MET A 276 10.86 -4.56 -1.56
N GLU A 277 10.95 -3.89 -2.71
CA GLU A 277 12.12 -3.96 -3.60
C GLU A 277 13.39 -3.43 -2.93
N LEU A 278 13.27 -2.43 -2.06
CA LEU A 278 14.39 -1.97 -1.24
C LEU A 278 14.89 -3.07 -0.29
N CYS A 279 13.99 -3.75 0.40
CA CYS A 279 14.35 -4.87 1.28
C CYS A 279 14.96 -6.05 0.51
N ILE A 280 14.42 -6.39 -0.66
CA ILE A 280 14.93 -7.43 -1.55
C ILE A 280 16.34 -7.08 -2.03
N MET A 281 16.53 -5.88 -2.58
CA MET A 281 17.83 -5.45 -3.10
C MET A 281 18.90 -5.40 -2.03
N LEU A 282 18.58 -4.93 -0.83
CA LEU A 282 19.51 -4.92 0.29
C LEU A 282 19.97 -6.35 0.65
N LEU A 283 19.02 -7.30 0.67
CA LEU A 283 19.32 -8.69 0.95
C LEU A 283 20.10 -9.38 -0.17
N GLU A 284 19.77 -9.10 -1.43
CA GLU A 284 20.48 -9.62 -2.59
C GLU A 284 21.93 -9.14 -2.61
N CYS A 285 22.16 -7.85 -2.37
CA CYS A 285 23.52 -7.29 -2.24
C CYS A 285 24.29 -8.02 -1.14
N CYS A 286 23.68 -8.20 0.04
CA CYS A 286 24.30 -8.94 1.14
C CYS A 286 24.63 -10.40 0.76
N SER A 287 23.72 -11.06 0.03
CA SER A 287 23.91 -12.46 -0.39
C SER A 287 25.06 -12.65 -1.38
N GLN A 288 25.33 -11.65 -2.23
CA GLN A 288 26.34 -11.73 -3.29
C GLN A 288 27.76 -11.42 -2.80
N GLU A 289 27.91 -10.85 -1.61
CA GLU A 289 29.23 -10.58 -1.04
C GLU A 289 30.04 -11.86 -0.78
N ARG A 290 31.36 -11.76 -0.91
CA ARG A 290 32.24 -12.91 -0.64
C ARG A 290 32.21 -13.34 0.82
N THR A 291 32.04 -12.39 1.72
CA THR A 291 31.99 -12.58 3.17
C THR A 291 30.95 -11.63 3.74
N TYR A 292 30.17 -12.09 4.72
CA TYR A 292 29.19 -11.25 5.39
C TYR A 292 29.82 -9.99 5.98
N ASP A 293 29.31 -8.83 5.57
CA ASP A 293 29.65 -7.54 6.14
C ASP A 293 28.52 -7.08 7.08
N ARG A 294 28.88 -6.73 8.30
CA ARG A 294 27.96 -6.20 9.33
C ARG A 294 27.27 -4.91 8.88
N TYR A 295 27.85 -4.18 7.92
CA TYR A 295 27.24 -3.04 7.25
C TYR A 295 25.79 -3.30 6.82
N TYR A 296 25.51 -4.45 6.21
CA TYR A 296 24.16 -4.79 5.74
C TYR A 296 23.19 -5.01 6.90
N GLY A 297 23.60 -5.76 7.94
CA GLY A 297 22.77 -6.00 9.13
C GLY A 297 22.42 -4.70 9.87
N LEU A 298 23.37 -3.77 10.00
CA LEU A 298 23.14 -2.45 10.61
C LEU A 298 22.20 -1.58 9.78
N LEU A 299 22.32 -1.63 8.45
CA LEU A 299 21.44 -0.91 7.54
C LEU A 299 20.01 -1.47 7.62
N GLY A 300 19.83 -2.79 7.58
CA GLY A 300 18.53 -3.45 7.75
C GLY A 300 17.90 -3.16 9.10
N GLN A 301 18.68 -3.19 10.18
CA GLN A 301 18.24 -2.84 11.53
C GLN A 301 17.69 -1.41 11.57
N ARG A 302 18.41 -0.46 10.97
CA ARG A 302 17.99 0.94 10.90
C ARG A 302 16.65 1.09 10.18
N PHE A 303 16.46 0.41 9.05
CA PHE A 303 15.18 0.46 8.34
C PHE A 303 14.01 -0.11 9.15
N CYS A 304 14.22 -1.25 9.82
CA CYS A 304 13.20 -1.85 10.70
C CYS A 304 12.82 -0.92 11.86
N MET A 305 13.78 -0.18 12.41
CA MET A 305 13.53 0.75 13.54
C MET A 305 12.90 2.09 13.11
N ILE A 306 12.98 2.45 11.83
CA ILE A 306 12.41 3.71 11.33
C ILE A 306 10.94 3.56 10.98
N ASN A 307 10.57 2.49 10.24
CA ASN A 307 9.20 2.29 9.79
C ASN A 307 8.81 0.82 9.94
N LYS A 308 7.63 0.57 10.51
CA LYS A 308 7.10 -0.78 10.72
C LYS A 308 6.87 -1.52 9.40
N ILE A 309 6.59 -0.80 8.32
CA ILE A 309 6.40 -1.39 6.99
C ILE A 309 7.68 -2.12 6.52
N HIS A 310 8.86 -1.57 6.79
CA HIS A 310 10.12 -2.25 6.47
C HIS A 310 10.33 -3.51 7.31
N GLN A 311 9.91 -3.50 8.59
CA GLN A 311 9.95 -4.68 9.44
C GLN A 311 9.08 -5.81 8.84
N GLU A 312 7.83 -5.50 8.49
CA GLU A 312 6.90 -6.45 7.85
C GLU A 312 7.42 -6.96 6.50
N ASN A 313 8.06 -6.08 5.70
CA ASN A 313 8.67 -6.48 4.43
C ASN A 313 9.88 -7.41 4.65
N PHE A 314 10.72 -7.16 5.66
CA PHE A 314 11.82 -8.07 6.00
C PHE A 314 11.33 -9.42 6.54
N GLU A 315 10.19 -9.48 7.24
CA GLU A 315 9.54 -10.75 7.59
C GLU A 315 9.10 -11.53 6.34
N LYS A 316 8.43 -10.85 5.38
CA LYS A 316 8.06 -11.47 4.10
C LYS A 316 9.30 -11.96 3.34
N CYS A 317 10.37 -11.16 3.30
CA CYS A 317 11.64 -11.57 2.71
C CYS A 317 12.23 -12.81 3.39
N PHE A 318 12.16 -12.92 4.72
CA PHE A 318 12.63 -14.12 5.43
C PHE A 318 11.89 -15.38 4.97
N VAL A 319 10.57 -15.33 4.89
CA VAL A 319 9.73 -16.47 4.47
C VAL A 319 10.00 -16.86 3.01
N GLN A 320 10.06 -15.87 2.12
CA GLN A 320 10.36 -16.10 0.69
C GLN A 320 11.76 -16.68 0.48
N GLN A 321 12.76 -16.20 1.22
CA GLN A 321 14.11 -16.73 1.12
C GLN A 321 14.18 -18.14 1.69
N TYR A 322 13.52 -18.40 2.82
CA TYR A 322 13.50 -19.73 3.42
C TYR A 322 12.87 -20.79 2.50
N SER A 323 11.78 -20.45 1.79
CA SER A 323 11.16 -21.37 0.82
C SER A 323 12.06 -21.68 -0.39
N MET A 324 12.89 -20.71 -0.80
CA MET A 324 13.82 -20.85 -1.92
C MET A 324 15.26 -21.25 -1.54
N ILE A 325 15.53 -21.57 -0.26
CA ILE A 325 16.88 -21.93 0.25
C ILE A 325 17.56 -23.04 -0.56
N HIS A 326 16.80 -23.99 -1.10
CA HIS A 326 17.35 -25.11 -1.87
C HIS A 326 18.02 -24.67 -3.19
N ARG A 327 17.71 -23.46 -3.70
CA ARG A 327 18.29 -22.90 -4.92
C ARG A 327 19.55 -22.05 -4.65
N LEU A 328 19.80 -21.71 -3.38
CA LEU A 328 20.91 -20.84 -2.99
C LEU A 328 22.19 -21.64 -2.78
N GLU A 329 23.31 -21.08 -3.23
CA GLU A 329 24.65 -21.62 -2.99
C GLU A 329 25.07 -21.45 -1.52
N THR A 330 26.03 -22.25 -1.06
CA THR A 330 26.45 -22.30 0.35
C THR A 330 26.91 -20.96 0.91
N ASN A 331 27.60 -20.14 0.10
CA ASN A 331 28.08 -18.82 0.54
C ASN A 331 26.92 -17.83 0.71
N LYS A 332 25.93 -17.87 -0.19
CA LYS A 332 24.73 -17.04 -0.11
C LYS A 332 23.91 -17.40 1.14
N LEU A 333 23.78 -18.69 1.42
CA LEU A 333 23.11 -19.18 2.63
C LEU A 333 23.79 -18.67 3.90
N GLU A 334 25.12 -18.65 3.95
CA GLU A 334 25.86 -18.13 5.09
C GLU A 334 25.59 -16.65 5.32
N ASN A 335 25.72 -15.81 4.27
CA ASN A 335 25.51 -14.36 4.41
C ASN A 335 24.06 -14.01 4.78
N VAL A 336 23.08 -14.65 4.13
CA VAL A 336 21.66 -14.40 4.40
C VAL A 336 21.29 -14.85 5.81
N ALA A 337 21.82 -15.98 6.29
CA ALA A 337 21.61 -16.44 7.66
C ALA A 337 22.20 -15.46 8.68
N LYS A 338 23.42 -14.96 8.46
CA LYS A 338 24.06 -13.97 9.33
C LYS A 338 23.33 -12.63 9.34
N PHE A 339 22.80 -12.20 8.20
CA PHE A 339 21.96 -11.00 8.10
C PHE A 339 20.71 -11.10 8.99
N PHE A 340 19.94 -12.18 8.87
CA PHE A 340 18.74 -12.36 9.68
C PHE A 340 19.05 -12.63 11.15
N ALA A 341 20.17 -13.30 11.46
CA ALA A 341 20.65 -13.44 12.84
C ALA A 341 20.95 -12.08 13.48
N HIS A 342 21.54 -11.13 12.74
CA HIS A 342 21.77 -9.78 13.23
C HIS A 342 20.46 -9.05 13.56
N LEU A 343 19.46 -9.14 12.67
CA LEU A 343 18.15 -8.50 12.88
C LEU A 343 17.39 -9.09 14.07
N LEU A 344 17.39 -10.41 14.22
CA LEU A 344 16.77 -11.10 15.37
C LEU A 344 17.51 -10.81 16.68
N GLY A 345 18.85 -10.82 16.65
CA GLY A 345 19.68 -10.55 17.83
C GLY A 345 19.63 -9.10 18.32
N THR A 346 19.20 -8.16 17.48
CA THR A 346 19.00 -6.74 17.84
C THR A 346 17.55 -6.37 18.13
N ASP A 347 16.65 -7.38 18.20
CA ASP A 347 15.20 -7.21 18.34
C ASP A 347 14.58 -6.30 17.24
N ALA A 348 15.22 -6.20 16.06
CA ALA A 348 14.73 -5.45 14.91
C ALA A 348 13.69 -6.24 14.11
N LEU A 349 13.84 -7.56 14.07
CA LEU A 349 12.82 -8.49 13.59
C LEU A 349 12.24 -9.27 14.76
N PRO A 350 10.92 -9.48 14.80
CA PRO A 350 10.29 -10.32 15.81
C PRO A 350 10.60 -11.80 15.58
N TRP A 351 10.65 -12.56 16.67
CA TRP A 351 11.12 -13.95 16.66
C TRP A 351 10.09 -14.96 16.13
N HIS A 352 8.83 -14.55 15.89
CA HIS A 352 7.81 -15.43 15.31
C HIS A 352 8.15 -15.91 13.90
N VAL A 353 9.04 -15.20 13.17
CA VAL A 353 9.53 -15.64 11.86
C VAL A 353 10.23 -17.01 11.92
N LEU A 354 10.73 -17.41 13.09
CA LEU A 354 11.33 -18.73 13.28
C LEU A 354 10.30 -19.89 13.22
N ALA A 355 9.00 -19.61 13.34
CA ALA A 355 7.95 -20.62 13.25
C ALA A 355 7.89 -21.32 11.87
N TYR A 356 8.31 -20.62 10.82
CA TYR A 356 8.39 -21.16 9.46
C TYR A 356 9.52 -22.19 9.28
N ILE A 357 10.46 -22.27 10.23
CA ILE A 357 11.54 -23.26 10.22
C ILE A 357 11.03 -24.53 10.90
N ARG A 358 10.91 -25.61 10.13
CA ARG A 358 10.53 -26.93 10.66
C ARG A 358 11.72 -27.87 10.66
N LEU A 359 12.17 -28.30 11.84
CA LEU A 359 13.37 -29.14 11.99
C LEU A 359 13.00 -30.63 12.15
N THR A 360 12.64 -31.28 11.03
CA THR A 360 12.30 -32.72 10.96
C THR A 360 13.17 -33.45 9.94
N GLU A 361 13.26 -34.78 10.04
CA GLU A 361 14.06 -35.58 9.09
C GLU A 361 13.47 -35.57 7.67
N GLU A 362 12.14 -35.48 7.56
CA GLU A 362 11.39 -35.54 6.30
C GLU A 362 11.28 -34.16 5.60
N ASP A 363 11.13 -33.06 6.36
CA ASP A 363 10.91 -31.72 5.79
C ASP A 363 12.20 -30.88 5.65
N THR A 364 13.37 -31.38 6.10
CA THR A 364 14.63 -30.60 6.05
C THR A 364 15.61 -31.05 4.98
N THR A 365 15.90 -30.14 4.04
CA THR A 365 16.97 -30.31 3.06
C THR A 365 18.37 -30.07 3.68
N SER A 366 19.43 -30.46 2.98
CA SER A 366 20.81 -30.13 3.36
C SER A 366 21.05 -28.61 3.42
N SER A 367 20.49 -27.85 2.48
CA SER A 367 20.58 -26.38 2.44
C SER A 367 19.87 -25.74 3.63
N SER A 368 18.67 -26.22 4.00
CA SER A 368 17.94 -25.76 5.19
C SER A 368 18.75 -25.98 6.46
N ARG A 369 19.41 -27.14 6.59
CA ARG A 369 20.29 -27.45 7.72
C ARG A 369 21.51 -26.53 7.80
N ILE A 370 22.13 -26.20 6.66
CA ILE A 370 23.27 -25.27 6.60
C ILE A 370 22.82 -23.85 6.99
N PHE A 371 21.65 -23.41 6.51
CA PHE A 371 21.09 -22.11 6.88
C PHE A 371 20.84 -22.00 8.38
N VAL A 372 20.11 -22.97 8.96
CA VAL A 372 19.80 -23.00 10.39
C VAL A 372 21.09 -23.08 11.23
N LYS A 373 22.10 -23.82 10.76
CA LYS A 373 23.43 -23.85 11.41
C LYS A 373 24.01 -22.44 11.55
N TYR A 374 24.13 -21.70 10.44
CA TYR A 374 24.74 -20.38 10.47
C TYR A 374 23.89 -19.37 11.24
N LEU A 375 22.56 -19.43 11.11
CA LEU A 375 21.62 -18.56 11.82
C LEU A 375 21.81 -18.65 13.34
N PHE A 376 21.80 -19.87 13.89
CA PHE A 376 21.94 -20.07 15.34
C PHE A 376 23.37 -19.89 15.85
N GLN A 377 24.40 -20.19 15.03
CA GLN A 377 25.78 -19.90 15.39
C GLN A 377 25.99 -18.39 15.58
N GLU A 378 25.55 -17.59 14.59
CA GLU A 378 25.67 -16.12 14.64
C GLU A 378 24.82 -15.53 15.77
N LEU A 379 23.60 -16.02 15.99
CA LEU A 379 22.78 -15.62 17.15
C LEU A 379 23.48 -15.90 18.48
N SER A 380 24.16 -17.05 18.59
CA SER A 380 24.91 -17.39 19.80
C SER A 380 26.14 -16.50 20.00
N GLU A 381 26.78 -16.04 18.92
CA GLU A 381 27.91 -15.12 18.97
C GLU A 381 27.47 -13.71 19.37
N HIS A 382 26.30 -13.27 18.89
CA HIS A 382 25.73 -11.95 19.22
C HIS A 382 25.15 -11.86 20.64
N LEU A 383 24.34 -12.82 21.06
CA LEU A 383 23.63 -12.79 22.35
C LEU A 383 24.37 -13.53 23.46
N GLY A 384 25.20 -14.52 23.11
CA GLY A 384 25.71 -15.52 24.04
C GLY A 384 24.70 -16.64 24.31
N ILE A 385 25.21 -17.83 24.64
CA ILE A 385 24.40 -19.05 24.76
C ILE A 385 23.32 -18.98 25.85
N ARG A 386 23.57 -18.23 26.94
CA ARG A 386 22.64 -18.11 28.08
C ARG A 386 21.42 -17.27 27.73
N LEU A 387 21.64 -16.05 27.22
CA LEU A 387 20.57 -15.15 26.80
C LEU A 387 19.76 -15.74 25.65
N LEU A 388 20.42 -16.43 24.72
CA LEU A 388 19.75 -17.15 23.65
C LEU A 388 18.84 -18.27 24.21
N TYR A 389 19.30 -19.05 25.20
CA TYR A 389 18.48 -20.07 25.84
C TYR A 389 17.29 -19.47 26.60
N GLU A 390 17.47 -18.35 27.32
CA GLU A 390 16.37 -17.67 28.01
C GLU A 390 15.30 -17.19 27.03
N ARG A 391 15.70 -16.55 25.93
CA ARG A 391 14.78 -16.06 24.88
C ARG A 391 14.03 -17.20 24.18
N LEU A 392 14.70 -18.33 23.92
CA LEU A 392 14.08 -19.50 23.27
C LEU A 392 13.12 -20.27 24.19
N ASN A 393 13.15 -20.02 25.49
CA ASN A 393 12.24 -20.62 26.47
C ASN A 393 11.21 -19.61 27.02
N ASP A 394 11.04 -18.46 26.37
CA ASP A 394 10.03 -17.49 26.77
C ASP A 394 8.61 -18.12 26.60
N PRO A 395 7.80 -18.20 27.67
CA PRO A 395 6.48 -18.81 27.63
C PRO A 395 5.53 -18.20 26.60
N THR A 396 5.73 -16.91 26.25
CA THR A 396 4.87 -16.19 25.32
C THR A 396 5.10 -16.58 23.86
N MET A 397 6.30 -17.05 23.53
CA MET A 397 6.73 -17.35 22.15
C MET A 397 6.89 -18.85 21.88
N GLN A 398 6.50 -19.69 22.85
CA GLN A 398 6.73 -21.13 22.81
C GLN A 398 6.12 -21.80 21.56
N GLU A 399 4.92 -21.38 21.16
CA GLU A 399 4.22 -21.89 19.96
C GLU A 399 5.03 -21.64 18.67
N SER A 400 5.75 -20.53 18.59
CA SER A 400 6.60 -20.20 17.43
C SER A 400 7.86 -21.05 17.36
N PHE A 401 8.29 -21.66 18.47
CA PHE A 401 9.52 -22.46 18.52
C PHE A 401 9.27 -23.97 18.47
N ASP A 402 8.02 -24.42 18.58
CA ASP A 402 7.68 -25.85 18.55
C ASP A 402 8.09 -26.53 17.23
N SER A 403 8.07 -25.79 16.11
CA SER A 403 8.55 -26.28 14.81
C SER A 403 10.07 -26.58 14.78
N ILE A 404 10.88 -25.82 15.53
CA ILE A 404 12.34 -26.00 15.63
C ILE A 404 12.70 -26.99 16.76
N PHE A 405 11.89 -27.01 17.81
CA PHE A 405 12.05 -27.84 18.99
C PHE A 405 10.88 -28.82 19.16
N PRO A 406 10.70 -29.77 18.23
CA PRO A 406 9.53 -30.64 18.20
C PRO A 406 9.48 -31.55 19.42
N LYS A 407 8.35 -31.51 20.14
CA LYS A 407 8.04 -32.38 21.30
C LYS A 407 7.09 -33.53 20.96
N ASP A 408 6.51 -33.55 19.77
CA ASP A 408 5.45 -34.50 19.39
C ASP A 408 5.97 -35.93 19.23
N ASN A 409 7.03 -36.08 18.42
CA ASN A 409 7.57 -37.37 18.02
C ASN A 409 8.99 -37.55 18.55
N PRO A 410 9.28 -38.65 19.27
CA PRO A 410 10.61 -38.89 19.86
C PRO A 410 11.72 -38.99 18.80
N LYS A 411 11.39 -39.35 17.56
CA LYS A 411 12.35 -39.34 16.44
C LYS A 411 12.77 -37.91 16.06
N ASN A 412 11.81 -37.00 15.92
CA ASN A 412 12.05 -35.59 15.59
C ASN A 412 12.80 -34.89 16.73
N THR A 413 12.45 -35.16 17.98
CA THR A 413 13.17 -34.64 19.15
C THR A 413 14.63 -35.10 19.17
N ARG A 414 14.92 -36.38 18.87
CA ARG A 414 16.31 -36.87 18.74
C ARG A 414 17.06 -36.20 17.60
N PHE A 415 16.39 -35.98 16.47
CA PHE A 415 16.98 -35.31 15.32
C PHE A 415 17.39 -33.88 15.67
N ALA A 416 16.50 -33.10 16.30
CA ALA A 416 16.79 -31.74 16.74
C ALA A 416 17.96 -31.68 17.74
N ILE A 417 17.98 -32.56 18.75
CA ILE A 417 19.09 -32.65 19.72
C ILE A 417 20.41 -32.98 19.01
N LYS A 418 20.42 -33.97 18.12
CA LYS A 418 21.63 -34.34 17.35
C LYS A 418 22.11 -33.21 16.45
N PHE A 419 21.18 -32.49 15.84
CA PHE A 419 21.50 -31.35 14.98
C PHE A 419 22.18 -30.23 15.77
N PHE A 420 21.56 -29.70 16.83
CA PHE A 420 22.15 -28.62 17.61
C PHE A 420 23.44 -29.00 18.34
N THR A 421 23.56 -30.27 18.79
CA THR A 421 24.83 -30.77 19.35
C THR A 421 25.94 -30.85 18.29
N SER A 422 25.62 -31.24 17.05
CA SER A 422 26.59 -31.25 15.94
C SER A 422 27.09 -29.86 15.53
N ILE A 423 26.30 -28.82 15.82
CA ILE A 423 26.62 -27.41 15.50
C ILE A 423 27.42 -26.74 16.62
N GLY A 424 27.51 -27.38 17.79
CA GLY A 424 28.19 -26.86 18.97
C GLY A 424 27.27 -26.10 19.94
N LEU A 425 25.95 -26.12 19.72
CA LEU A 425 24.93 -25.40 20.49
C LEU A 425 24.08 -26.34 21.36
N GLY A 426 24.70 -27.37 21.93
CA GLY A 426 24.00 -28.39 22.72
C GLY A 426 23.27 -27.84 23.95
N GLY A 427 23.77 -26.75 24.56
CA GLY A 427 23.18 -26.12 25.74
C GLY A 427 21.77 -25.56 25.51
N ILE A 428 21.40 -25.29 24.26
CA ILE A 428 20.04 -24.80 23.94
C ILE A 428 19.01 -25.93 24.06
N THR A 429 19.44 -27.20 23.95
CA THR A 429 18.55 -28.37 23.89
C THR A 429 18.30 -29.04 25.23
N GLU A 430 18.71 -28.45 26.36
CA GLU A 430 18.58 -29.07 27.70
C GLU A 430 17.13 -29.47 28.01
N ASN A 431 16.16 -28.59 27.76
CA ASN A 431 14.73 -28.87 27.98
C ASN A 431 14.20 -30.03 27.12
N LEU A 432 14.68 -30.16 25.88
CA LEU A 432 14.31 -31.27 24.99
C LEU A 432 14.93 -32.59 25.43
N GLN A 433 16.16 -32.54 25.95
CA GLN A 433 16.83 -33.71 26.49
C GLN A 433 16.10 -34.24 27.73
N GLU A 434 15.64 -33.35 28.61
CA GLU A 434 14.81 -33.71 29.76
C GLU A 434 13.46 -34.29 29.35
N HIS A 435 12.76 -33.64 28.41
CA HIS A 435 11.50 -34.14 27.87
C HIS A 435 11.65 -35.53 27.23
N LEU A 436 12.73 -35.75 26.49
CA LEU A 436 13.05 -37.04 25.89
C LEU A 436 13.37 -38.12 26.94
N LYS A 437 14.07 -37.78 28.02
CA LYS A 437 14.29 -38.70 29.15
C LYS A 437 12.97 -39.11 29.80
N ILE A 438 12.04 -38.17 29.98
CA ILE A 438 10.71 -38.43 30.55
C ILE A 438 9.91 -39.37 29.63
N ILE A 439 9.86 -39.10 28.32
CA ILE A 439 9.15 -39.95 27.35
C ILE A 439 9.77 -41.35 27.30
N MET A 440 11.10 -41.46 27.32
CA MET A 440 11.78 -42.77 27.30
C MET A 440 11.56 -43.55 28.61
N GLN A 441 11.48 -42.89 29.76
CA GLN A 441 11.12 -43.53 31.04
C GLN A 441 9.65 -43.97 31.08
N GLN A 442 8.74 -43.23 30.43
CA GLN A 442 7.34 -43.63 30.28
C GLN A 442 7.17 -44.81 29.31
N GLN A 443 7.97 -44.89 28.23
CA GLN A 443 7.98 -46.02 27.30
C GLN A 443 8.69 -47.28 27.83
N GLN A 444 9.56 -47.15 28.85
CA GLN A 444 10.26 -48.26 29.48
C GLN A 444 9.53 -48.90 30.68
N LYS A 445 8.32 -48.44 31.05
CA LYS A 445 7.46 -49.22 31.94
C LYS A 445 6.96 -50.46 31.17
N PRO A 446 7.32 -51.70 31.55
CA PRO A 446 6.83 -52.87 30.87
C PRO A 446 5.32 -52.96 31.06
N THR A 447 4.58 -53.14 29.97
CA THR A 447 3.26 -53.77 30.01
C THR A 447 3.43 -55.13 30.68
N ALA A 448 2.86 -55.27 31.88
CA ALA A 448 2.79 -56.54 32.59
C ALA A 448 2.07 -57.58 31.71
N PRO A 449 2.61 -58.79 31.50
CA PRO A 449 1.80 -59.89 31.03
C PRO A 449 1.06 -60.49 32.23
N ALA A 450 -0.26 -60.65 32.09
CA ALA A 450 -1.07 -61.40 33.02
C ALA A 450 -0.67 -62.89 33.00
N SER A 451 -0.39 -63.42 34.19
CA SER A 451 -0.54 -64.81 34.66
C SER A 451 0.15 -65.94 33.90
N SER A 452 1.13 -66.60 34.55
CA SER A 452 0.90 -67.93 35.14
C SER A 452 2.10 -68.42 35.97
N ASN A 453 1.78 -69.02 37.11
CA ASN A 453 2.68 -69.65 38.08
C ASN A 453 3.56 -70.75 37.47
N SER A 454 4.86 -70.70 37.76
CA SER A 454 5.59 -71.90 38.21
C SER A 454 6.89 -71.51 38.89
N SER A 455 6.93 -71.70 40.20
CA SER A 455 8.10 -71.64 41.06
C SER A 455 9.05 -72.80 40.80
N VAL A 456 10.31 -72.52 40.43
CA VAL A 456 11.45 -73.36 40.77
C VAL A 456 12.70 -72.49 40.96
N SER A 457 13.27 -72.57 42.15
CA SER A 457 14.51 -71.96 42.59
C SER A 457 15.68 -72.92 42.39
N SER A 458 16.77 -72.48 41.74
CA SER A 458 18.13 -72.99 41.99
C SER A 458 19.22 -72.15 41.29
N SER A 459 19.93 -71.37 42.12
CA SER A 459 21.39 -71.24 42.21
C SER A 459 22.31 -71.23 40.97
N SER A 460 23.05 -70.11 40.86
CA SER A 460 24.50 -69.98 40.62
C SER A 460 25.16 -70.55 39.37
N SER A 461 25.80 -69.67 38.59
CA SER A 461 27.26 -69.76 38.31
C SER A 461 27.78 -68.54 37.56
N SER A 462 28.81 -67.94 38.14
CA SER A 462 29.78 -67.02 37.53
C SER A 462 30.54 -67.72 36.40
N SER A 463 30.86 -66.99 35.33
CA SER A 463 32.10 -67.17 34.55
C SER A 463 32.43 -65.89 33.79
N SER A 464 33.51 -65.25 34.23
CA SER A 464 34.33 -64.29 33.49
C SER A 464 35.07 -65.00 32.36
N GLU A 465 35.34 -64.29 31.26
CA GLU A 465 36.48 -64.49 30.31
C GLU A 465 36.38 -63.36 29.27
N GLU A 466 37.14 -62.28 29.43
CA GLU A 466 38.51 -62.04 28.97
C GLU A 466 38.63 -61.50 27.54
N GLU A 467 39.55 -60.55 27.44
CA GLU A 467 39.86 -59.63 26.36
C GLU A 467 40.45 -60.36 25.14
N ASP A 468 40.24 -59.82 23.93
CA ASP A 468 41.30 -59.92 22.92
C ASP A 468 41.38 -58.67 22.04
N THR A 469 42.36 -57.82 22.37
CA THR A 469 42.83 -56.72 21.53
C THR A 469 43.96 -57.21 20.62
N SER A 470 43.75 -57.23 19.31
CA SER A 470 44.84 -57.45 18.35
C SER A 470 44.99 -56.29 17.36
N ARG A 471 45.82 -55.31 17.75
CA ARG A 471 46.52 -54.40 16.84
C ARG A 471 47.60 -55.17 16.08
N ARG A 472 47.59 -55.17 14.74
CA ARG A 472 48.73 -55.62 13.93
C ARG A 472 49.24 -54.54 12.97
N ARG A 473 50.31 -53.91 13.44
CA ARG A 473 51.54 -53.39 12.79
C ARG A 473 51.59 -53.12 11.27
N ARG A 474 52.01 -51.86 11.01
CA ARG A 474 52.92 -51.35 9.97
C ARG A 474 53.97 -52.34 9.42
N ARG A 475 54.17 -52.27 8.10
CA ARG A 475 55.41 -52.13 7.29
C ARG A 475 54.93 -52.22 5.83
N ARG A 476 55.32 -51.39 4.88
CA ARG A 476 56.63 -50.84 4.56
C ARG A 476 56.47 -49.64 3.63
#